data_AF-A0A559UUJ8-F1
#
_entry.id   AF-A0A559UUJ8-F1
#
_cell.length_a   1.000
_cell.length_b   1.000
_cell.length_c   1.000
_cell.angle_alpha   90.00
_cell.angle_beta   90.00
_cell.angle_gamma   90.00
#
_symmetry.space_group_name_H-M   'P 1'
#
loop_
_entity.id
_entity.type
_entity.pdbx_description
1 polymer ?
#
loop_
_entity_poly.entity_id
_entity_poly.type
_entity_poly.pdbx_seq_one_letter_code
_entity_poly.pdbx_strand_id
1 'polypeptide(L)'
;MTDPDNSREEIHLRLDTPPPCTRCEGPALLLARFPHAWTNCNGRRVAGLRESTLCPICDRGKSDAEALLQLLMACGELDATSFESLGGLAAAWVESLRQEYVDIELLNSEHEQWQRGDL
;
A
#
# COMPACT_ATOMS: atom_id res chain seq x y z
N MET A 1 26.63 21.31 3.33
CA MET A 1 25.37 21.54 4.06
C MET A 1 24.59 20.26 3.91
N THR A 2 24.70 19.40 4.92
CA THR A 2 24.30 17.99 4.85
C THR A 2 22.89 17.90 5.42
N ASP A 3 21.92 17.47 4.61
CA ASP A 3 20.55 17.21 5.05
C ASP A 3 20.58 16.16 6.19
N PRO A 4 19.99 16.45 7.37
CA PRO A 4 19.98 15.49 8.47
C PRO A 4 18.83 14.49 8.38
N ASP A 5 17.99 14.54 7.35
CA ASP A 5 16.79 13.72 7.24
C ASP A 5 17.04 12.45 6.41
N ASN A 6 18.04 11.67 6.83
CA ASN A 6 18.20 10.28 6.44
C ASN A 6 17.45 9.39 7.44
N SER A 7 16.25 9.80 7.86
CA SER A 7 15.31 8.92 8.53
C SER A 7 14.95 7.82 7.54
N ARG A 8 15.53 6.64 7.75
CA ARG A 8 15.29 5.42 6.98
C ARG A 8 13.83 5.36 6.52
N GLU A 9 13.62 5.00 5.25
CA GLU A 9 12.32 4.71 4.65
C GLU A 9 11.66 3.53 5.37
N GLU A 10 11.20 3.77 6.60
CA GLU A 10 10.73 2.74 7.49
C GLU A 10 9.32 2.35 7.07
N ILE A 11 9.17 1.07 6.71
CA ILE A 11 7.89 0.46 6.41
C ILE A 11 7.42 -0.22 7.70
N HIS A 12 6.30 0.24 8.25
CA HIS A 12 5.67 -0.41 9.38
C HIS A 12 4.63 -1.41 8.89
N LEU A 13 4.75 -2.66 9.35
CA LEU A 13 3.85 -3.75 9.03
C LEU A 13 3.01 -4.12 10.26
N ARG A 14 1.70 -4.26 10.09
CA ARG A 14 0.78 -4.77 11.13
C ARG A 14 0.05 -6.01 10.61
N LEU A 15 0.28 -7.15 11.26
CA LEU A 15 -0.25 -8.47 10.85
C LEU A 15 -1.31 -9.03 11.81
N ASP A 16 -1.32 -8.60 13.07
CA ASP A 16 -2.16 -9.16 14.13
C ASP A 16 -3.63 -8.76 14.00
N THR A 17 -3.88 -7.47 13.75
CA THR A 17 -5.20 -6.87 13.63
C THR A 17 -5.22 -5.78 12.56
N PRO A 18 -4.97 -6.13 11.28
CA PRO A 18 -5.10 -5.17 10.20
C PRO A 18 -6.58 -4.73 10.08
N PRO A 19 -6.84 -3.45 9.75
CA PRO A 19 -8.19 -2.99 9.47
C PRO A 19 -8.77 -3.73 8.24
N PRO A 20 -10.10 -3.74 8.07
CA PRO A 20 -10.73 -4.28 6.88
C PRO A 20 -10.21 -3.63 5.59
N CYS A 21 -10.27 -4.36 4.49
CA CYS A 21 -9.88 -3.83 3.18
C CYS A 21 -10.77 -2.66 2.79
N THR A 22 -10.18 -1.53 2.41
CA THR A 22 -10.93 -0.32 1.98
C THR A 22 -11.68 -0.51 0.66
N ARG A 23 -11.36 -1.55 -0.12
CA ARG A 23 -11.99 -1.83 -1.43
C ARG A 23 -13.19 -2.76 -1.35
N CYS A 24 -13.20 -3.74 -0.45
CA CYS A 24 -14.26 -4.75 -0.37
C CYS A 24 -14.81 -4.96 1.04
N GLU A 25 -14.30 -4.22 2.03
CA GLU A 25 -14.64 -4.35 3.46
C GLU A 25 -14.36 -5.72 4.08
N GLY A 26 -13.75 -6.64 3.31
CA GLY A 26 -13.34 -7.96 3.75
C GLY A 26 -12.08 -7.96 4.61
N PRO A 27 -11.73 -9.11 5.20
CA PRO A 27 -10.54 -9.25 6.03
C PRO A 27 -9.26 -9.01 5.21
N ALA A 28 -8.39 -8.13 5.72
CA ALA A 28 -7.03 -7.96 5.21
C ALA A 28 -6.06 -8.87 5.97
N LEU A 29 -4.94 -9.22 5.34
CA LEU A 29 -3.87 -10.02 5.97
C LEU A 29 -2.78 -9.16 6.59
N LEU A 30 -2.61 -7.93 6.08
CA LEU A 30 -1.51 -7.05 6.46
C LEU A 30 -1.91 -5.60 6.20
N LEU A 31 -1.48 -4.69 7.08
CA LEU A 31 -1.44 -3.25 6.82
C LEU A 31 0.02 -2.80 6.72
N ALA A 32 0.37 -2.15 5.61
CA ALA A 32 1.63 -1.42 5.47
C ALA A 32 1.40 0.07 5.63
N ARG A 33 2.25 0.72 6.44
CA ARG A 33 2.33 2.17 6.58
C ARG A 33 3.74 2.62 6.22
N PHE A 34 3.86 3.53 5.25
CA PHE A 34 5.15 3.92 4.70
C PHE A 34 5.19 5.42 4.31
N PRO A 35 6.37 6.07 4.35
CA PRO A 35 6.54 7.45 3.89
C PRO A 35 6.13 7.59 2.43
N HIS A 36 5.34 8.60 2.08
CA HIS A 36 4.98 8.91 0.70
C HIS A 36 5.02 10.41 0.48
N ALA A 37 5.39 10.83 -0.72
CA ALA A 37 5.41 12.24 -1.08
C ALA A 37 4.87 12.42 -2.49
N TRP A 38 4.13 13.51 -2.68
CA TRP A 38 3.66 13.93 -4.00
C TRP A 38 3.92 15.41 -4.21
N THR A 39 3.82 15.85 -5.46
CA THR A 39 3.84 17.27 -5.82
C THR A 39 2.40 17.73 -6.03
N ASN A 40 1.98 18.76 -5.31
CA ASN A 40 0.62 19.30 -5.47
C ASN A 40 0.51 20.21 -6.71
N CYS A 41 -0.69 20.69 -7.02
CA CYS A 41 -0.96 21.58 -8.16
C CYS A 41 -0.17 22.90 -8.16
N ASN A 42 0.34 23.33 -7.01
CA ASN A 42 1.18 24.52 -6.87
C ASN A 42 2.68 24.21 -7.03
N GLY A 43 3.05 23.00 -7.45
CA GLY A 43 4.43 22.57 -7.58
C GLY A 43 5.14 22.34 -6.25
N ARG A 44 4.43 22.33 -5.12
CA ARG A 44 5.02 22.12 -3.79
C ARG A 44 5.04 20.64 -3.45
N ARG A 45 6.20 20.14 -3.01
CA ARG A 45 6.35 18.80 -2.44
C ARG A 45 5.59 18.73 -1.11
N VAL A 46 4.68 17.77 -1.00
CA VAL A 46 3.96 17.41 0.22
C VAL A 46 4.41 16.03 0.62
N ALA A 47 4.94 15.88 1.83
CA ALA A 47 5.36 14.60 2.41
C ALA A 47 4.36 14.17 3.49
N GLY A 48 4.13 12.87 3.59
CA GLY A 48 3.23 12.27 4.55
C GLY A 48 3.44 10.76 4.66
N LEU A 49 2.44 10.08 5.20
CA LEU A 49 2.42 8.63 5.32
C LEU A 49 1.26 8.09 4.48
N ARG A 50 1.49 7.02 3.73
CA ARG A 50 0.46 6.26 3.03
C ARG A 50 0.24 4.94 3.76
N GLU A 51 -1.00 4.51 3.83
CA GLU A 51 -1.41 3.22 4.37
C GLU A 51 -2.05 2.38 3.27
N SER A 52 -1.76 1.08 3.24
CA SER A 52 -2.35 0.13 2.29
C SER A 52 -2.56 -1.22 2.95
N THR A 53 -3.74 -1.80 2.72
CA THR A 53 -4.10 -3.16 3.19
C THR A 53 -3.83 -4.18 2.09
N LEU A 54 -3.15 -5.27 2.44
CA LEU A 54 -3.03 -6.45 1.59
C LEU A 54 -4.29 -7.31 1.74
N CYS A 55 -5.10 -7.40 0.68
CA CYS A 55 -6.36 -8.12 0.70
C CYS A 55 -6.29 -9.39 -0.17
N PRO A 56 -6.58 -10.58 0.38
CA PRO A 56 -6.50 -11.83 -0.37
C PRO A 56 -7.57 -11.94 -1.47
N ILE A 57 -8.59 -11.08 -1.45
CA ILE A 57 -9.63 -11.01 -2.48
C ILE A 57 -9.23 -9.99 -3.55
N CYS A 58 -8.95 -8.75 -3.15
CA CYS A 58 -8.74 -7.65 -4.09
C CYS A 58 -7.32 -7.57 -4.68
N ASP A 59 -6.32 -8.23 -4.06
CA ASP A 59 -4.95 -8.29 -4.59
C ASP A 59 -4.61 -9.65 -5.22
N ARG A 60 -5.58 -10.56 -5.28
CA ARG A 60 -5.40 -11.87 -5.92
C ARG A 60 -5.01 -11.71 -7.39
N GLY A 61 -3.93 -12.38 -7.80
CA GLY A 61 -3.46 -12.34 -9.19
C GLY A 61 -2.74 -11.05 -9.59
N LYS A 62 -2.55 -10.10 -8.65
CA LYS A 62 -1.65 -8.97 -8.88
C LYS A 62 -0.21 -9.42 -8.63
N SER A 63 0.63 -9.33 -9.66
CA SER A 63 1.99 -9.88 -9.63
C SER A 63 2.87 -9.31 -8.51
N ASP A 64 2.61 -8.07 -8.11
CA ASP A 64 3.34 -7.34 -7.07
C ASP A 64 2.90 -7.70 -5.64
N ALA A 65 1.72 -8.28 -5.47
CA ALA A 65 1.17 -8.70 -4.17
C ALA A 65 1.16 -10.22 -3.98
N GLU A 66 1.17 -10.99 -5.07
CA GLU A 66 0.95 -12.44 -5.08
C GLU A 66 1.98 -13.21 -4.21
N ALA A 67 3.26 -12.87 -4.31
CA ALA A 67 4.29 -13.56 -3.52
C ALA A 67 4.12 -13.31 -2.02
N LEU A 68 3.72 -12.10 -1.63
CA LEU A 68 3.46 -11.74 -0.23
C LEU A 68 2.18 -12.42 0.29
N LEU A 69 1.13 -12.50 -0.54
CA LEU A 69 -0.09 -13.25 -0.23
C LEU A 69 0.21 -14.74 0.01
N GLN A 70 1.00 -15.36 -0.86
CA GLN A 70 1.36 -16.78 -0.73
C GLN A 70 2.14 -17.06 0.54
N LEU A 71 3.11 -16.20 0.89
CA LEU A 71 3.87 -16.33 2.14
C LEU A 71 2.93 -16.27 3.35
N LEU A 72 2.08 -15.24 3.43
CA LEU A 72 1.19 -15.03 4.58
C LEU A 72 0.06 -16.07 4.69
N MET A 73 -0.39 -16.63 3.56
CA MET A 73 -1.41 -17.70 3.57
C MET A 73 -0.82 -19.08 3.88
N ALA A 74 0.46 -19.31 3.59
CA ALA A 74 1.14 -20.59 3.86
C ALA A 74 1.68 -20.68 5.30
N CYS A 75 2.07 -19.56 5.90
CA CYS A 75 2.62 -19.53 7.26
C CYS A 75 1.52 -19.46 8.31
N GLY A 76 1.35 -20.53 9.10
CA GLY A 76 0.52 -20.49 10.31
C GLY A 76 1.16 -19.67 11.44
N GLU A 77 2.49 -19.70 11.55
CA GLU A 77 3.31 -18.83 12.39
C GLU A 77 4.57 -18.45 11.60
N LEU A 78 5.01 -17.20 11.70
CA LEU A 78 6.23 -16.73 11.03
C LEU A 78 7.46 -17.10 11.87
N ASP A 79 8.36 -17.90 11.32
CA ASP A 79 9.67 -18.14 11.89
C ASP A 79 10.71 -17.10 11.39
N ALA A 80 11.94 -17.18 11.89
CA ALA A 80 12.99 -16.22 11.54
C ALA A 80 13.29 -16.18 10.03
N THR A 81 13.26 -17.32 9.35
CA THR A 81 13.48 -17.44 7.89
C THR A 81 12.34 -16.81 7.09
N SER A 82 11.10 -17.04 7.55
CA SER A 82 9.89 -16.44 6.97
C SER A 82 9.88 -14.93 7.17
N PHE A 83 10.47 -14.43 8.26
CA PHE A 83 10.56 -13.00 8.56
C PHE A 83 11.52 -12.24 7.62
N GLU A 84 12.67 -12.84 7.27
CA GLU A 84 13.58 -12.25 6.27
C GLU A 84 12.90 -12.16 4.89
N SER A 85 12.22 -13.24 4.50
CA SER A 85 11.44 -13.29 3.25
C SER A 85 10.29 -12.27 3.26
N LEU A 86 9.62 -12.10 4.40
CA LEU A 86 8.55 -11.13 4.59
C LEU A 86 9.05 -9.70 4.35
N GLY A 87 10.20 -9.33 4.92
CA GLY A 87 10.75 -7.98 4.78
C GLY A 87 11.02 -7.63 3.31
N GLY A 88 11.66 -8.53 2.56
CA GLY A 88 11.94 -8.33 1.14
C GLY A 88 10.67 -8.23 0.29
N LEU A 89 9.71 -9.13 0.50
CA LEU A 89 8.44 -9.14 -0.25
C LEU A 89 7.57 -7.92 0.08
N ALA A 90 7.53 -7.51 1.35
CA ALA A 90 6.80 -6.31 1.77
C ALA A 90 7.42 -5.04 1.20
N ALA A 91 8.75 -4.94 1.15
CA ALA A 91 9.43 -3.81 0.51
C ALA A 91 9.13 -3.72 -0.99
N ALA A 92 9.18 -4.85 -1.71
CA ALA A 92 8.85 -4.91 -3.13
C ALA A 92 7.39 -4.52 -3.41
N TRP A 93 6.45 -5.01 -2.60
CA TRP A 93 5.04 -4.64 -2.69
C TRP A 93 4.81 -3.15 -2.38
N VAL A 94 5.46 -2.60 -1.35
CA VAL A 94 5.35 -1.16 -1.06
C VAL A 94 5.92 -0.31 -2.19
N GLU A 95 7.01 -0.75 -2.83
CA GLU A 95 7.57 -0.04 -3.97
C GLU A 95 6.60 -0.02 -5.17
N SER A 96 5.88 -1.13 -5.44
CA SER A 96 4.85 -1.11 -6.48
C SER A 96 3.71 -0.14 -6.14
N LEU A 97 3.29 -0.09 -4.87
CA LEU A 97 2.27 0.87 -4.41
C LEU A 97 2.73 2.31 -4.57
N ARG A 98 4.02 2.62 -4.34
CA ARG A 98 4.58 3.97 -4.55
C ARG A 98 4.52 4.41 -6.00
N GLN A 99 4.59 3.45 -6.93
CA GLN A 99 4.55 3.67 -8.36
C GLN A 99 3.14 3.60 -8.94
N GLU A 100 2.14 3.24 -8.13
CA GLU A 100 0.73 3.24 -8.54
C GLU A 100 0.27 4.68 -8.81
N TYR A 101 -0.13 4.94 -10.05
CA TYR A 101 -0.66 6.23 -10.46
C TYR A 101 -2.16 6.26 -10.27
N VAL A 102 -2.68 7.44 -9.93
CA VAL A 102 -4.12 7.69 -9.96
C VAL A 102 -4.60 7.51 -11.40
N ASP A 103 -5.63 6.71 -11.59
CA ASP A 103 -6.35 6.63 -12.86
C ASP A 103 -7.09 7.96 -13.08
N ILE A 104 -6.46 8.85 -13.85
CA ILE A 104 -6.98 10.19 -14.10
C ILE A 104 -8.26 10.13 -14.93
N GLU A 105 -8.43 9.14 -15.79
CA GLU A 105 -9.63 9.00 -16.61
C GLU A 105 -10.82 8.61 -15.75
N LEU A 106 -10.65 7.61 -14.87
CA LEU A 106 -11.67 7.22 -13.91
C LEU A 106 -12.02 8.39 -12.97
N LEU A 107 -11.00 9.06 -12.42
CA LEU A 107 -11.20 10.20 -11.52
C LEU A 107 -11.99 11.34 -12.19
N ASN A 108 -11.68 11.65 -13.45
CA ASN A 108 -12.42 12.68 -14.19
C ASN A 108 -13.87 12.26 -14.44
N SER A 109 -14.10 10.99 -14.80
CA SER A 109 -15.44 10.43 -14.96
C SER A 109 -16.26 10.52 -13.67
N GLU A 110 -15.69 10.14 -12.54
CA GLU A 110 -16.34 10.24 -11.22
C GLU A 110 -16.61 11.70 -10.84
N HIS A 111 -15.68 12.62 -11.16
CA HIS A 111 -15.87 14.05 -10.92
C HIS A 111 -17.06 14.61 -11.71
N GLU A 112 -17.20 14.23 -12.99
CA GLU A 112 -18.33 14.64 -13.83
C GLU A 112 -19.66 14.08 -13.32
N GLN A 113 -19.68 12.82 -12.84
CA GLN A 113 -20.88 12.22 -12.22
C GLN A 113 -21.27 12.96 -10.94
N TRP A 114 -20.30 13.29 -10.09
CA TRP A 114 -20.53 14.06 -8.88
C TRP A 114 -21.08 15.46 -9.17
N GLN A 115 -20.55 16.16 -10.18
CA GLN A 115 -21.08 17.47 -10.60
C GLN A 115 -22.52 17.40 -11.10
N ARG A 116 -22.94 16.26 -11.67
CA ARG A 116 -24.31 16.02 -12.14
C ARG A 116 -25.25 15.51 -11.03
N GLY A 117 -24.72 15.13 -9.87
CA GLY A 117 -25.48 14.58 -8.75
C GLY A 117 -25.80 13.09 -8.86
N ASP A 118 -25.05 12.35 -9.68
CA ASP A 118 -25.27 10.92 -9.97
C ASP A 118 -24.43 9.97 -9.08
N LEU A 119 -23.65 10.52 -8.13
CA LEU A 119 -22.70 9.81 -7.27
C LEU A 119 -23.10 9.89 -5.78
#